data_AF-A0A3D4JEY0-F1
#
_entry.id   AF-A0A3D4JEY0-F1
#
_cell.length_a   1.000
_cell.length_b   1.000
_cell.length_c   1.000
_cell.angle_alpha   90.00
_cell.angle_beta   90.00
_cell.angle_gamma   90.00
#
_symmetry.space_group_name_H-M   'P 1'
#
loop_
_entity.id
_entity.type
_entity.pdbx_description
1 polymer ?
#
loop_
_entity_poly.entity_id
_entity_poly.type
_entity_poly.pdbx_seq_one_letter_code
_entity_poly.pdbx_strand_id
1 'polypeptide(L)'
;MNLKIIEDSEFLSWYLFIVIIQLVFSTVCALISFAPRVKIIKGGLFAPGSISNVLFFEYLKTKSADEIIREVNSIDKSDTAFKPTSFETDVAVQIQQNSIIASRKYSYFTIAVWLTISAYITLPLALIFCLYTYLSK
;
A
#
# COMPACT_ATOMS: atom_id res chain seq x y z
N MET A 1 34.53 20.88 -22.17
CA MET A 1 33.43 20.81 -21.20
C MET A 1 33.78 19.69 -20.24
N ASN A 2 34.60 20.06 -19.26
CA ASN A 2 35.54 19.14 -18.60
C ASN A 2 34.85 18.28 -17.56
N LEU A 3 35.37 17.05 -17.41
CA LEU A 3 35.11 16.05 -16.36
C LEU A 3 35.16 16.58 -14.90
N LYS A 4 35.39 17.87 -14.66
CA LYS A 4 35.40 18.49 -13.32
C LYS A 4 34.06 18.41 -12.57
N ILE A 5 32.94 18.17 -13.27
CA ILE A 5 31.64 17.90 -12.62
C ILE A 5 31.70 16.58 -11.81
N ILE A 6 32.57 15.65 -12.22
CA ILE A 6 32.74 14.35 -11.54
C ILE A 6 33.73 14.50 -10.36
N GLU A 7 34.61 15.50 -10.36
CA GLU A 7 35.63 15.70 -9.31
C GLU A 7 35.10 16.40 -8.05
N ASP A 8 34.02 17.21 -8.12
CA ASP A 8 33.27 17.67 -6.92
C ASP A 8 32.37 16.53 -6.37
N SER A 9 32.94 15.33 -6.29
CA SER A 9 32.25 14.04 -6.25
C SER A 9 31.59 13.74 -4.90
N GLU A 10 31.81 14.54 -3.86
CA GLU A 10 31.18 14.32 -2.56
C GLU A 10 29.66 14.51 -2.63
N PHE A 11 29.18 15.56 -3.30
CA PHE A 11 27.74 15.81 -3.41
C PHE A 11 27.04 14.73 -4.23
N LEU A 12 27.60 14.36 -5.38
CA LEU A 12 27.06 13.29 -6.22
C LEU A 12 27.08 11.94 -5.50
N SER A 13 28.15 11.65 -4.75
CA SER A 13 28.27 10.41 -3.97
C SER A 13 27.23 10.37 -2.84
N TRP A 14 27.05 11.47 -2.10
CA TRP A 14 26.03 11.57 -1.05
C TRP A 14 24.61 11.45 -1.62
N TYR A 15 24.35 12.09 -2.75
CA TYR A 15 23.06 12.01 -3.43
C TYR A 15 22.76 10.56 -3.86
N LEU A 16 23.70 9.90 -4.55
CA LEU A 16 23.54 8.51 -4.97
C LEU A 16 23.39 7.57 -3.78
N PHE A 17 24.10 7.82 -2.68
CA PHE A 17 23.98 7.05 -1.44
C PHE A 17 22.57 7.14 -0.83
N ILE A 18 21.99 8.34 -0.77
CA ILE A 18 20.62 8.56 -0.30
C ILE A 18 19.62 7.83 -1.21
N VAL A 19 19.78 7.93 -2.53
CA VAL A 19 18.91 7.24 -3.51
C VAL A 19 19.00 5.73 -3.34
N ILE A 20 20.21 5.18 -3.16
CA ILE A 20 20.40 3.74 -2.92
C ILE A 20 19.69 3.30 -1.63
N ILE A 21 19.85 4.04 -0.53
CA ILE A 21 19.15 3.74 0.73
C ILE A 21 17.63 3.73 0.52
N GLN A 22 17.11 4.73 -0.18
CA GLN A 22 15.68 4.86 -0.45
C GLN A 22 15.14 3.70 -1.31
N LEU A 23 15.91 3.25 -2.31
CA LEU A 23 15.58 2.09 -3.14
C LEU A 23 15.66 0.77 -2.36
N VAL A 24 16.65 0.62 -1.48
CA VAL A 24 16.74 -0.54 -0.57
C VAL A 24 15.52 -0.56 0.36
N PHE A 25 15.17 0.57 0.96
CA PHE A 25 14.01 0.67 1.85
C PHE A 25 12.70 0.39 1.11
N SER A 26 12.55 0.92 -0.11
CA SER A 26 11.41 0.61 -0.99
C SER A 26 11.32 -0.89 -1.28
N THR A 27 12.45 -1.53 -1.63
CA THR A 27 12.52 -2.97 -1.91
C THR A 27 12.15 -3.79 -0.68
N VAL A 28 12.66 -3.42 0.50
CA VAL A 28 12.30 -4.08 1.77
C VAL A 28 10.79 -3.93 2.05
N CYS A 29 10.22 -2.73 1.90
CA CYS A 29 8.78 -2.50 2.06
C CYS A 29 7.94 -3.31 1.05
N ALA A 30 8.40 -3.42 -0.19
CA ALA A 30 7.77 -4.24 -1.22
C ALA A 30 7.81 -5.73 -0.86
N LEU A 31 8.97 -6.24 -0.41
CA LEU A 31 9.12 -7.63 0.05
C LEU A 31 8.24 -7.92 1.28
N ILE A 32 8.12 -6.97 2.21
CA ILE A 32 7.22 -7.08 3.37
C ILE A 32 5.74 -7.14 2.94
N SER A 33 5.36 -6.46 1.85
CA SER A 33 3.99 -6.58 1.28
C SER A 33 3.71 -8.01 0.78
N PHE A 34 4.72 -8.70 0.25
CA PHE A 34 4.60 -10.09 -0.18
C PHE A 34 4.75 -11.11 0.96
N ALA A 35 5.29 -10.72 2.12
CA ALA A 35 5.48 -11.61 3.25
C ALA A 35 4.13 -12.13 3.80
N PRO A 36 3.85 -13.44 3.74
CA PRO A 36 2.63 -14.02 4.29
C PRO A 36 2.72 -14.03 5.83
N ARG A 37 2.06 -13.09 6.50
CA ARG A 37 1.99 -13.10 7.97
C ARG A 37 0.92 -14.08 8.44
N VAL A 38 1.37 -15.21 8.99
CA VAL A 38 0.55 -16.14 9.77
C VAL A 38 0.19 -15.47 11.10
N LYS A 39 -1.09 -15.14 11.28
CA LYS A 39 -1.79 -14.68 12.51
C LYS A 39 -0.93 -14.12 13.67
N ILE A 40 -0.54 -12.84 13.68
CA ILE A 40 -0.04 -12.22 14.94
C ILE A 40 -0.56 -10.80 15.27
N ILE A 41 -1.03 -9.94 14.35
CA ILE A 41 -1.32 -8.54 14.76
C ILE A 41 -2.74 -8.08 14.39
N LYS A 42 -3.63 -8.09 15.39
CA LYS A 42 -4.86 -7.27 15.42
C LYS A 42 -4.47 -5.85 15.82
N GLY A 43 -4.29 -4.96 14.85
CA GLY A 43 -4.05 -3.54 15.13
C GLY A 43 -4.25 -2.71 13.86
N GLY A 44 -5.12 -1.72 13.94
CA GLY A 44 -5.34 -0.73 12.88
C GLY A 44 -6.79 -0.23 12.83
N LEU A 45 -7.01 0.96 13.40
CA LEU A 45 -8.19 1.79 13.16
C LEU A 45 -8.10 2.36 11.75
N PHE A 46 -9.08 2.08 10.89
CA PHE A 46 -9.17 2.67 9.55
C PHE A 46 -10.61 3.04 9.24
N ALA A 47 -10.78 4.19 8.57
CA ALA A 47 -12.07 4.83 8.32
C ALA A 47 -13.00 3.96 7.43
N PRO A 48 -14.32 3.94 7.70
CA PRO A 48 -15.27 3.19 6.91
C PRO A 48 -15.47 3.83 5.52
N GLY A 49 -15.25 3.04 4.46
CA GLY A 49 -15.61 3.42 3.09
C GLY A 49 -17.11 3.33 2.87
N SER A 50 -17.73 4.39 2.35
CA SER A 50 -19.19 4.57 2.24
C SER A 50 -19.84 3.97 0.98
N ILE A 51 -19.06 3.37 0.08
CA ILE A 51 -19.57 2.86 -1.21
C ILE A 51 -19.80 1.35 -1.10
N SER A 52 -21.04 0.88 -1.29
CA SER A 52 -21.35 -0.56 -1.25
C SER A 52 -20.74 -1.27 -2.44
N ASN A 53 -19.65 -1.99 -2.20
CA ASN A 53 -19.05 -2.86 -3.19
C ASN A 53 -18.56 -4.12 -2.51
N VAL A 54 -19.37 -5.18 -2.61
CA VAL A 54 -19.11 -6.50 -2.03
C VAL A 54 -17.83 -7.13 -2.60
N LEU A 55 -17.30 -6.65 -3.73
CA LEU A 55 -16.04 -7.13 -4.30
C LEU A 55 -14.82 -6.34 -3.80
N PHE A 56 -15.02 -5.21 -3.12
CA PHE A 56 -13.92 -4.36 -2.69
C PHE A 56 -13.44 -4.74 -1.28
N PHE A 57 -12.19 -5.18 -1.17
CA PHE A 57 -11.61 -5.65 0.10
C PHE A 57 -11.60 -4.57 1.20
N GLU A 58 -11.47 -3.30 0.83
CA GLU A 58 -11.48 -2.18 1.79
C GLU A 58 -12.89 -1.93 2.36
N TYR A 59 -13.93 -2.31 1.61
CA TYR A 59 -15.31 -2.29 2.06
C TYR A 59 -15.61 -3.52 2.92
N LEU A 60 -15.28 -4.72 2.42
CA LEU A 60 -15.51 -6.00 3.10
C LEU A 60 -14.83 -6.11 4.46
N LYS A 61 -13.64 -5.51 4.65
CA LYS A 61 -12.95 -5.51 5.96
C LYS A 61 -13.75 -4.83 7.07
N THR A 62 -14.64 -3.90 6.72
CA THR A 62 -15.42 -3.10 7.67
C THR A 62 -16.75 -3.76 8.04
N LYS A 63 -17.13 -4.81 7.30
CA LYS A 63 -18.38 -5.53 7.46
C LYS A 63 -18.21 -6.73 8.39
N SER A 64 -19.28 -7.07 9.09
CA SER A 64 -19.34 -8.34 9.81
C SER A 64 -19.60 -9.50 8.85
N ALA A 65 -19.25 -10.73 9.25
CA ALA A 65 -19.56 -11.92 8.48
C ALA A 65 -21.06 -12.02 8.13
N ASP A 66 -21.95 -11.67 9.06
CA ASP A 66 -23.40 -11.69 8.84
C ASP A 66 -23.85 -10.64 7.83
N GLU A 67 -23.24 -9.45 7.85
CA GLU A 67 -23.54 -8.39 6.88
C GLU A 67 -23.09 -8.80 5.48
N ILE A 68 -21.92 -9.45 5.35
CA ILE A 68 -21.41 -9.94 4.07
C ILE A 68 -22.39 -10.96 3.47
N ILE A 69 -22.86 -11.92 4.27
CA ILE A 69 -23.78 -12.96 3.80
C ILE A 69 -25.11 -12.35 3.36
N ARG A 70 -25.65 -11.39 4.12
CA ARG A 70 -26.90 -10.70 3.77
C ARG A 70 -26.78 -9.91 2.47
N GLU A 71 -25.65 -9.22 2.28
CA GLU A 71 -25.41 -8.41 1.09
C GLU A 71 -25.21 -9.27 -0.17
N VAL A 72 -24.49 -10.40 -0.05
CA VAL A 72 -24.35 -11.38 -1.15
C VAL A 72 -25.69 -11.99 -1.56
N ASN A 73 -26.54 -12.31 -0.57
CA ASN A 73 -27.84 -12.92 -0.82
C ASN A 73 -28.94 -11.89 -1.14
N SER A 74 -28.61 -10.58 -1.22
CA SER A 74 -29.58 -9.49 -1.42
C SER A 74 -30.73 -9.49 -0.40
N ILE A 75 -30.46 -9.96 0.81
CA ILE A 75 -31.45 -10.08 1.89
C ILE A 75 -31.55 -8.75 2.60
N ASP A 76 -32.77 -8.25 2.73
CA ASP A 76 -33.02 -6.98 3.41
C ASP A 76 -32.64 -7.08 4.90
N LYS A 77 -32.12 -5.98 5.47
CA LYS A 77 -31.67 -5.95 6.87
C LYS A 77 -32.81 -6.18 7.87
N SER A 78 -34.05 -5.98 7.42
CA SER A 78 -35.29 -6.15 8.19
C SER A 78 -35.71 -7.62 8.33
N ASP A 79 -35.15 -8.54 7.52
CA ASP A 79 -35.56 -9.93 7.54
C ASP A 79 -34.87 -10.71 8.68
N THR A 80 -35.68 -10.97 9.72
CA THR A 80 -35.29 -11.70 10.93
C THR A 80 -35.39 -13.22 10.75
N ALA A 81 -35.96 -13.71 9.63
CA ALA A 81 -36.04 -15.13 9.33
C ALA A 81 -34.71 -15.71 8.81
N PHE A 82 -33.78 -14.86 8.36
CA PHE A 82 -32.50 -15.30 7.84
C PHE A 82 -31.56 -15.80 8.94
N LYS A 83 -31.33 -17.12 8.96
CA LYS A 83 -30.29 -17.77 9.76
C LYS A 83 -29.21 -18.30 8.81
N PRO A 84 -27.99 -17.70 8.81
CA PRO A 84 -26.90 -18.23 8.01
C PRO A 84 -26.52 -19.63 8.47
N THR A 85 -26.19 -20.49 7.51
CA THR A 85 -25.67 -21.83 7.75
C THR A 85 -24.27 -21.72 8.35
N SER A 86 -23.85 -22.66 9.20
CA SER A 86 -22.49 -22.65 9.78
C SER A 86 -21.38 -22.55 8.74
N PHE A 87 -21.57 -23.19 7.57
CA PHE A 87 -20.65 -23.07 6.44
C PHE A 87 -20.58 -21.65 5.86
N GLU A 88 -21.71 -20.98 5.69
CA GLU A 88 -21.76 -19.61 5.16
C GLU A 88 -21.07 -18.63 6.11
N THR A 89 -21.28 -18.82 7.42
CA THR A 89 -20.59 -18.06 8.46
C THR A 89 -19.07 -18.27 8.38
N ASP A 90 -18.60 -19.51 8.28
CA ASP A 90 -17.16 -19.80 8.19
C ASP A 90 -16.52 -19.20 6.93
N VAL A 91 -17.21 -19.28 5.79
CA VAL A 91 -16.76 -18.67 4.52
C VAL A 91 -16.73 -17.15 4.64
N ALA A 92 -17.75 -16.53 5.20
CA ALA A 92 -17.80 -15.08 5.37
C ALA A 92 -16.72 -14.56 6.32
N VAL A 93 -16.41 -15.30 7.38
CA VAL A 93 -15.27 -15.01 8.27
C VAL A 93 -13.94 -15.09 7.50
N GLN A 94 -13.76 -16.08 6.63
CA GLN A 94 -12.55 -16.19 5.80
C GLN A 94 -12.46 -15.04 4.79
N ILE A 95 -13.57 -14.66 4.15
CA ILE A 95 -13.63 -13.50 3.25
C ILE A 95 -13.21 -12.24 4.00
N GLN A 96 -13.80 -11.98 5.16
CA GLN A 96 -13.46 -10.83 6.00
C GLN A 96 -11.96 -10.80 6.35
N GLN A 97 -11.41 -11.94 6.78
CA GLN A 97 -9.98 -12.05 7.12
C GLN A 97 -9.08 -11.80 5.90
N ASN A 98 -9.43 -12.37 4.74
CA ASN A 98 -8.69 -12.16 3.50
C ASN A 98 -8.73 -10.70 3.05
N SER A 99 -9.87 -10.03 3.19
CA SER A 99 -10.03 -8.62 2.89
C SER A 99 -9.15 -7.72 3.78
N ILE A 100 -9.06 -8.03 5.08
CA ILE A 100 -8.15 -7.32 6.01
C ILE A 100 -6.69 -7.51 5.59
N ILE A 101 -6.29 -8.72 5.20
CA ILE A 101 -4.92 -9.02 4.77
C ILE A 101 -4.61 -8.26 3.46
N ALA A 102 -5.51 -8.32 2.49
CA ALA A 102 -5.35 -7.64 1.21
C ALA A 102 -5.21 -6.12 1.38
N SER A 103 -6.07 -5.51 2.21
CA SER A 103 -6.02 -4.08 2.55
C SER A 103 -4.65 -3.65 3.06
N ARG A 104 -4.08 -4.41 4.00
CA ARG A 104 -2.77 -4.09 4.58
C ARG A 104 -1.63 -4.27 3.59
N LYS A 105 -1.65 -5.35 2.79
CA LYS A 105 -0.64 -5.57 1.74
C LYS A 105 -0.64 -4.43 0.73
N TYR A 106 -1.83 -4.01 0.32
CA TYR A 106 -2.01 -2.88 -0.60
C TYR A 106 -1.47 -1.58 0.00
N SER A 107 -1.70 -1.31 1.28
CA SER A 107 -1.14 -0.14 1.97
C SER A 107 0.40 -0.14 1.98
N TYR A 108 1.04 -1.24 2.39
CA TYR A 108 2.51 -1.33 2.36
C TYR A 108 3.09 -1.25 0.95
N PHE A 109 2.43 -1.87 -0.02
CA PHE A 109 2.82 -1.78 -1.42
C PHE A 109 2.72 -0.34 -1.94
N THR A 110 1.66 0.37 -1.59
CA THR A 110 1.46 1.77 -1.97
C THR A 110 2.58 2.65 -1.42
N ILE A 111 2.98 2.46 -0.15
CA ILE A 111 4.11 3.17 0.46
C ILE A 111 5.42 2.88 -0.30
N ALA A 112 5.68 1.61 -0.63
CA ALA A 112 6.87 1.24 -1.40
C ALA A 112 6.88 1.90 -2.79
N VAL A 113 5.75 1.91 -3.49
CA VAL A 113 5.61 2.57 -4.80
C VAL A 113 5.90 4.07 -4.70
N TRP A 114 5.37 4.76 -3.67
CA TRP A 114 5.65 6.18 -3.46
C TRP A 114 7.13 6.47 -3.13
N LEU A 115 7.81 5.59 -2.39
CA LEU A 115 9.25 5.69 -2.16
C LEU A 115 10.04 5.53 -3.46
N THR A 116 9.62 4.62 -4.34
CA THR A 116 10.24 4.45 -5.66
C THR A 116 10.00 5.68 -6.55
N ILE A 117 8.76 6.17 -6.63
CA ILE A 117 8.42 7.37 -7.42
C ILE A 117 9.25 8.56 -6.97
N SER A 118 9.35 8.79 -5.66
CA SER A 118 10.17 9.89 -5.13
C SER A 118 11.65 9.74 -5.47
N ALA A 119 12.21 8.54 -5.44
CA ALA A 119 13.61 8.28 -5.86
C ALA A 119 13.85 8.55 -7.35
N TYR A 120 12.84 8.32 -8.21
CA TYR A 120 12.93 8.68 -9.62
C TYR A 120 12.74 10.17 -9.88
N ILE A 121 11.89 10.85 -9.12
CA ILE A 121 11.64 12.30 -9.26
C ILE A 121 12.85 13.13 -8.77
N THR A 122 13.62 12.62 -7.81
CA THR A 122 14.83 13.33 -7.37
C THR A 122 15.87 13.48 -8.47
N LEU A 123 15.87 12.62 -9.50
CA LEU A 123 16.82 12.65 -10.61
C LEU A 123 16.64 13.88 -11.52
N PRO A 124 15.46 14.14 -12.12
CA PRO A 124 15.24 15.36 -12.90
C PRO A 124 15.37 16.63 -12.04
N LEU A 125 14.99 16.60 -10.75
CA LEU A 125 15.18 17.75 -9.86
C LEU A 125 16.65 18.10 -9.64
N ALA A 126 17.50 17.10 -9.40
CA ALA A 126 18.94 17.29 -9.26
C ALA A 126 19.57 17.80 -10.57
N LEU A 127 19.09 17.31 -11.72
CA LEU A 127 19.55 17.76 -13.03
C LEU A 127 19.15 19.21 -13.30
N ILE A 128 17.90 19.60 -13.01
CA ILE A 128 17.44 20.99 -13.13
C ILE A 128 18.26 21.92 -12.21
N PHE A 129 18.51 21.50 -10.96
CA PHE A 129 19.33 22.26 -10.02
C PHE A 129 20.75 22.45 -10.56
N CYS A 130 21.39 21.39 -11.05
CA CYS A 130 22.71 21.46 -11.65
C CYS A 130 22.73 22.39 -12.88
N LEU A 131 21.76 22.27 -13.79
CA LEU A 131 21.69 23.16 -14.94
C LEU A 131 21.50 24.61 -14.51
N TYR A 132 20.60 24.90 -13.57
CA TYR A 132 20.38 26.25 -13.07
C TYR A 132 21.65 26.86 -12.44
N THR A 133 22.35 26.10 -11.59
CA THR A 133 23.54 26.62 -10.89
C THR A 133 24.76 26.80 -11.79
N TYR A 134 24.93 25.95 -12.81
CA TYR A 134 26.15 25.92 -13.63
C TYR A 134 25.98 26.49 -15.05
N LEU A 135 24.78 26.58 -15.61
CA LEU A 135 24.52 27.32 -16.88
C LEU A 135 24.06 28.77 -16.67
N SER A 136 23.60 29.13 -15.47
CA SER A 136 23.27 30.53 -15.14
C SER A 136 24.49 31.35 -14.66
N LYS A 137 25.68 30.75 -14.64
CA LYS A 137 26.98 31.43 -14.49
C LYS A 137 27.72 31.42 -15.83
#